data_AF-A0A1S2IQ99-F1
#
_entry.id   AF-A0A1S2IQ99-F1
#
_cell.length_a   1.000
_cell.length_b   1.000
_cell.length_c   1.000
_cell.angle_alpha   90.00
_cell.angle_beta   90.00
_cell.angle_gamma   90.00
#
_symmetry.space_group_name_H-M   'P 1'
#
loop_
_entity.id
_entity.type
_entity.pdbx_description
1 polymer ?
#
loop_
_entity_poly.entity_id
_entity_poly.type
_entity_poly.pdbx_seq_one_letter_code
_entity_poly.pdbx_strand_id
1 'polypeptide(L)'
;MHGIALWTVGALHSSAVGRLIGLPGSEHGGMPCLPPSRPRPTAVVYVDGFNLFRRALQGRDDRKWLDLEQLCRRLLPTFDVRQIRYFTARVRHVEGKDPRAPQNQEAYLRALGTLQTVSLHFGTFRADKRWMAVSPLEFDEAGEPRRVRVRKIEEKGTDVSLAAHMVCDAMDGIADVYFLLSNDSDFVDALRLVRERAGAEIGLIVPTSAPAARSLLDLRPEHVRHLRPGVVVASQFPRRLADGAGGFSCPAKWRRTEAPLRGEGLRAG
;
A
#
# COMPACT_ATOMS: atom_id res chain seq x y z
N MET A 1 14.93 -42.00 -45.38
CA MET A 1 13.85 -42.44 -44.47
C MET A 1 12.83 -41.31 -44.40
N HIS A 2 11.66 -41.55 -45.00
CA HIS A 2 10.34 -40.89 -44.90
C HIS A 2 10.31 -39.35 -44.71
N GLY A 3 9.87 -38.50 -45.65
CA GLY A 3 9.11 -38.69 -46.89
C GLY A 3 7.66 -38.20 -46.74
N ILE A 4 7.35 -37.04 -47.32
CA ILE A 4 6.04 -36.35 -47.39
C ILE A 4 5.11 -37.01 -48.43
N ALA A 5 3.81 -37.14 -48.14
CA ALA A 5 2.70 -37.24 -49.12
C ALA A 5 1.38 -36.88 -48.41
N LEU A 6 0.71 -35.75 -48.68
CA LEU A 6 -0.24 -35.46 -49.78
C LEU A 6 -1.37 -36.50 -49.92
N TRP A 7 -2.59 -36.10 -49.54
CA TRP A 7 -3.83 -36.72 -49.97
C TRP A 7 -4.67 -35.73 -50.76
N THR A 8 -5.24 -36.29 -51.82
CA THR A 8 -5.80 -35.63 -53.00
C THR A 8 -7.29 -35.36 -52.86
N VAL A 9 -7.72 -34.40 -53.67
CA VAL A 9 -9.05 -33.91 -54.03
C VAL A 9 -10.11 -35.01 -54.23
N GLY A 10 -11.34 -34.72 -53.76
CA GLY A 10 -12.58 -35.30 -54.27
C GLY A 10 -13.65 -34.21 -54.35
N ALA A 11 -14.01 -33.80 -55.56
CA ALA A 11 -15.13 -32.93 -55.86
C ALA A 11 -16.19 -33.73 -56.63
N LEU A 12 -17.48 -33.45 -56.38
CA LEU A 12 -18.48 -33.04 -57.37
C LEU A 12 -19.92 -33.53 -57.09
N HIS A 13 -20.86 -32.66 -57.48
CA HIS A 13 -22.30 -32.85 -57.78
C HIS A 13 -23.27 -33.07 -56.60
N SER A 14 -24.52 -32.59 -56.61
CA SER A 14 -25.25 -31.57 -57.37
C SER A 14 -26.69 -31.55 -56.81
N SER A 15 -27.35 -30.40 -56.95
CA SER A 15 -28.81 -30.24 -57.06
C SER A 15 -29.71 -30.28 -55.81
N ALA A 16 -30.00 -29.06 -55.33
CA ALA A 16 -31.32 -28.41 -55.30
C ALA A 16 -32.61 -29.22 -54.97
N VAL A 17 -33.40 -28.67 -54.06
CA VAL A 17 -34.78 -28.13 -54.21
C VAL A 17 -35.58 -28.36 -52.93
N GLY A 18 -36.25 -27.32 -52.42
CA GLY A 18 -37.41 -27.48 -51.53
C GLY A 18 -37.52 -26.46 -50.41
N ARG A 19 -38.12 -25.30 -50.69
CA ARG A 19 -38.58 -24.33 -49.69
C ARG A 19 -39.67 -24.94 -48.81
N LEU A 20 -39.65 -24.63 -47.51
CA LEU A 20 -40.87 -24.31 -46.78
C LEU A 20 -40.57 -23.24 -45.72
N ILE A 21 -41.39 -22.20 -45.79
CA ILE A 21 -41.29 -20.94 -45.08
C ILE A 21 -41.97 -21.16 -43.73
N GLY A 22 -41.21 -21.17 -42.64
CA GLY A 22 -41.73 -21.09 -41.27
C GLY A 22 -41.55 -19.67 -40.74
N LEU A 23 -42.65 -18.95 -40.54
CA LEU A 23 -42.69 -17.66 -39.84
C LEU A 23 -42.50 -17.87 -38.31
N PRO A 24 -42.08 -16.83 -37.58
CA PRO A 24 -41.30 -16.99 -36.36
C PRO A 24 -42.16 -17.29 -35.14
N GLY A 25 -41.75 -18.28 -34.36
CA GLY A 25 -42.19 -18.43 -32.98
C GLY A 25 -41.58 -17.31 -32.14
N SER A 26 -42.42 -16.64 -31.36
CA SER A 26 -42.05 -15.64 -30.38
C SER A 26 -41.13 -16.23 -29.32
N GLU A 27 -39.82 -16.05 -29.49
CA GLU A 27 -38.86 -16.29 -28.43
C GLU A 27 -38.98 -15.14 -27.43
N HIS A 28 -39.55 -15.45 -26.27
CA HIS A 28 -39.42 -14.60 -25.09
C HIS A 28 -37.94 -14.33 -24.86
N GLY A 29 -37.52 -13.09 -25.11
CA GLY A 29 -36.20 -12.58 -24.76
C GLY A 29 -36.01 -12.61 -23.24
N GLY A 30 -35.71 -13.80 -22.71
CA GLY A 30 -35.09 -13.92 -21.41
C GLY A 30 -33.73 -13.25 -21.50
N MET A 31 -33.54 -12.15 -20.76
CA MET A 31 -32.20 -11.58 -20.60
C MET A 31 -31.27 -12.71 -20.16
N PRO A 32 -30.10 -12.89 -20.80
CA PRO A 32 -29.14 -13.86 -20.34
C PRO A 32 -28.83 -13.51 -18.88
N CYS A 33 -29.14 -14.45 -17.98
CA CYS A 33 -28.81 -14.34 -16.57
C CYS A 33 -27.29 -14.13 -16.51
N LEU A 34 -26.86 -12.91 -16.20
CA LEU A 34 -25.44 -12.60 -16.05
C LEU A 34 -24.89 -13.59 -15.01
N PRO A 35 -23.83 -14.35 -15.33
CA PRO A 35 -23.24 -15.25 -14.35
C PRO A 35 -22.87 -14.41 -13.12
N PRO A 36 -23.09 -14.92 -11.89
CA PRO A 36 -22.70 -14.20 -10.69
C PRO A 36 -21.24 -13.80 -10.82
N SER A 37 -20.96 -12.50 -10.64
CA SER A 37 -19.60 -11.98 -10.70
C SER A 37 -18.73 -12.80 -9.76
N ARG A 38 -17.62 -13.37 -10.26
CA ARG A 38 -16.67 -14.09 -9.40
C ARG A 38 -16.32 -13.21 -8.19
N PRO A 39 -16.31 -13.75 -6.96
CA PRO A 39 -15.94 -12.99 -5.79
C PRO A 39 -14.55 -12.38 -6.00
N ARG A 40 -14.36 -11.14 -5.56
CA ARG A 40 -13.08 -10.44 -5.67
C ARG A 40 -12.02 -11.19 -4.86
N PRO A 41 -10.78 -11.33 -5.37
CA PRO A 41 -9.69 -11.89 -4.59
C PRO A 41 -9.50 -11.09 -3.30
N THR A 42 -9.32 -11.81 -2.20
CA THR A 42 -9.11 -11.25 -0.87
C THR A 42 -7.68 -10.77 -0.71
N ALA A 43 -7.48 -9.69 0.06
CA ALA A 43 -6.16 -9.11 0.25
C ALA A 43 -5.89 -8.68 1.69
N VAL A 44 -4.63 -8.82 2.13
CA VAL A 44 -4.11 -8.21 3.35
C VAL A 44 -2.99 -7.25 3.00
N VAL A 45 -2.99 -6.06 3.60
CA VAL A 45 -2.01 -5.00 3.33
C VAL A 45 -1.13 -4.75 4.55
N TYR A 46 0.19 -4.83 4.37
CA TYR A 46 1.21 -4.58 5.37
C TYR A 46 1.83 -3.23 5.10
N VAL A 47 1.62 -2.27 5.99
CA VAL A 47 2.06 -0.89 5.81
C VAL A 47 3.26 -0.62 6.72
N ASP A 48 4.39 -0.37 6.09
CA ASP A 48 5.57 0.18 6.75
C ASP A 48 5.38 1.68 6.96
N GLY A 49 5.06 2.05 8.20
CA GLY A 49 4.76 3.43 8.57
C GLY A 49 5.95 4.38 8.41
N PHE A 50 7.18 3.90 8.57
CA PHE A 50 8.38 4.74 8.42
C PHE A 50 8.73 4.95 6.96
N ASN A 51 8.71 3.89 6.14
CA ASN A 51 8.97 4.02 4.71
C ASN A 51 7.88 4.86 4.03
N LEU A 52 6.60 4.64 4.38
CA LEU A 52 5.50 5.51 3.95
C LEU A 52 5.75 6.97 4.35
N PHE A 53 6.09 7.23 5.61
CA PHE A 53 6.34 8.60 6.07
C PHE A 53 7.49 9.24 5.31
N ARG A 54 8.67 8.61 5.29
CA ARG A 54 9.89 9.16 4.68
C ARG A 54 9.76 9.38 3.18
N ARG A 55 9.07 8.46 2.47
CA ARG A 55 8.99 8.49 1.00
C ARG A 55 7.82 9.32 0.48
N ALA A 56 6.68 9.34 1.18
CA ALA A 56 5.45 9.96 0.66
C ALA A 56 4.97 11.20 1.43
N LEU A 57 5.24 11.28 2.75
CA LEU A 57 4.58 12.24 3.65
C LEU A 57 5.53 13.28 4.28
N GLN A 58 6.82 12.98 4.36
CA GLN A 58 7.81 13.87 4.97
C GLN A 58 7.91 15.18 4.17
N GLY A 59 7.85 16.30 4.89
CA GLY A 59 7.79 17.64 4.29
C GLY A 59 6.44 18.02 3.66
N ARG A 60 5.42 17.15 3.71
CA ARG A 60 4.09 17.40 3.14
C ARG A 60 3.01 17.26 4.20
N ASP A 61 2.86 18.31 5.01
CA ASP A 61 1.98 18.27 6.18
C ASP A 61 0.50 18.03 5.82
N ASP A 62 0.08 18.49 4.64
CA ASP A 62 -1.27 18.36 4.08
C ASP A 62 -1.70 16.92 3.72
N ARG A 63 -0.80 15.95 3.89
CA ARG A 63 -0.99 14.55 3.48
C ARG A 63 -0.91 13.54 4.63
N LYS A 64 -0.61 14.03 5.84
CA LYS A 64 -0.31 13.18 7.01
C LYS A 64 -1.56 12.68 7.73
N TRP A 65 -2.74 13.21 7.43
CA TRP A 65 -4.02 12.79 8.01
C TRP A 65 -4.68 11.70 7.15
N LEU A 66 -3.92 10.65 6.86
CA LEU A 66 -4.20 9.66 5.83
C LEU A 66 -5.12 8.53 6.33
N ASP A 67 -6.25 8.36 5.66
CA ASP A 67 -7.16 7.24 5.88
C ASP A 67 -6.67 6.03 5.06
N LEU A 68 -6.17 5.01 5.77
CA LEU A 68 -5.61 3.81 5.13
C LEU A 68 -6.67 2.93 4.47
N GLU A 69 -7.91 2.93 4.95
CA GLU A 69 -9.01 2.18 4.32
C GLU A 69 -9.36 2.81 2.96
N GLN A 70 -9.57 4.13 2.95
CA GLN A 70 -9.82 4.86 1.71
C GLN A 70 -8.64 4.74 0.75
N LEU A 71 -7.41 4.78 1.26
CA LEU A 71 -6.22 4.62 0.46
C LEU A 71 -6.18 3.24 -0.23
N CYS A 72 -6.33 2.17 0.55
CA CYS A 72 -6.28 0.80 0.02
C CYS A 72 -7.44 0.55 -0.95
N ARG A 73 -8.65 1.05 -0.66
CA ARG A 73 -9.81 0.95 -1.56
C ARG A 73 -9.55 1.58 -2.93
N ARG A 74 -8.82 2.71 -2.97
CA ARG A 74 -8.46 3.39 -4.23
C ARG A 74 -7.32 2.70 -4.97
N LEU A 75 -6.35 2.14 -4.26
CA LEU A 75 -5.19 1.47 -4.85
C LEU A 75 -5.53 0.06 -5.36
N LEU A 76 -6.46 -0.62 -4.69
CA LEU A 76 -6.80 -2.02 -4.88
C LEU A 76 -8.30 -2.21 -5.17
N PRO A 77 -8.89 -1.53 -6.19
CA PRO A 77 -10.33 -1.51 -6.41
C PRO A 77 -10.92 -2.87 -6.81
N THR A 78 -10.09 -3.78 -7.32
CA THR A 78 -10.45 -5.13 -7.74
C THR A 78 -10.33 -6.16 -6.63
N PHE A 79 -9.79 -5.78 -5.48
CA PHE A 79 -9.55 -6.66 -4.35
C PHE A 79 -10.54 -6.41 -3.23
N ASP A 80 -10.69 -7.42 -2.39
CA ASP A 80 -11.47 -7.35 -1.20
C ASP A 80 -10.54 -7.30 0.02
N VAL A 81 -10.18 -6.08 0.43
CA VAL A 81 -9.18 -5.86 1.49
C VAL A 81 -9.77 -6.24 2.83
N ARG A 82 -9.28 -7.35 3.41
CA ARG A 82 -9.71 -7.91 4.68
C ARG A 82 -9.11 -7.19 5.87
N GLN A 83 -7.82 -6.92 5.78
CA GLN A 83 -7.05 -6.38 6.89
C GLN A 83 -5.92 -5.49 6.39
N ILE A 84 -5.66 -4.44 7.15
CA ILE A 84 -4.56 -3.52 6.97
C ILE A 84 -3.76 -3.54 8.28
N ARG A 85 -2.52 -4.00 8.23
CA ARG A 85 -1.62 -4.02 9.38
C ARG A 85 -0.64 -2.87 9.26
N TYR A 86 -0.75 -1.89 10.14
CA TYR A 86 0.10 -0.70 10.15
C TYR A 86 1.20 -0.84 11.20
N PHE A 87 2.44 -0.92 10.73
CA PHE A 87 3.63 -1.11 11.57
C PHE A 87 4.33 0.23 11.75
N THR A 88 4.54 0.64 12.99
CA THR A 88 5.20 1.91 13.31
C THR A 88 5.83 1.88 14.70
N ALA A 89 6.49 2.95 15.10
CA ALA A 89 6.90 3.16 16.48
C ALA A 89 6.47 4.56 16.95
N ARG A 90 6.14 4.67 18.25
CA ARG A 90 5.72 5.94 18.86
C ARG A 90 6.87 6.95 18.93
N VAL A 91 6.74 8.02 18.17
CA VAL A 91 7.69 9.14 18.10
C VAL A 91 7.89 9.71 19.50
N ARG A 92 9.14 9.72 19.93
CA ARG A 92 9.57 10.39 21.16
C ARG A 92 9.88 11.85 20.86
N HIS A 93 9.73 12.70 21.86
CA HIS A 93 10.22 14.07 21.77
C HIS A 93 11.74 14.06 21.54
N VAL A 94 12.19 14.80 20.53
CA VAL A 94 13.60 15.00 20.19
C VAL A 94 13.87 16.50 20.21
N GLU A 95 14.85 16.91 21.00
CA GLU A 95 15.27 18.31 21.11
C GLU A 95 15.70 18.85 19.75
N GLY A 96 15.29 20.08 19.41
CA GLY A 96 15.52 20.69 18.10
C GLY A 96 14.58 20.20 16.97
N LYS A 97 13.61 19.33 17.26
CA LYS A 97 12.52 18.97 16.35
C LYS A 97 11.19 19.54 16.83
N ASP A 98 10.15 19.40 16.00
CA ASP A 98 8.80 19.86 16.32
C ASP A 98 8.32 19.28 17.66
N PRO A 99 8.09 20.11 18.69
CA PRO A 99 7.74 19.63 20.02
C PRO A 99 6.36 18.95 20.04
N ARG A 100 5.50 19.24 19.05
CA ARG A 100 4.16 18.66 18.90
C ARG A 100 4.14 17.36 18.09
N ALA A 101 5.29 16.90 17.58
CA ALA A 101 5.35 15.68 16.76
C ALA A 101 4.76 14.43 17.45
N PRO A 102 5.04 14.16 18.75
CA PRO A 102 4.41 13.04 19.46
C PRO A 102 2.89 13.18 19.53
N GLN A 103 2.37 14.36 19.86
CA GLN A 103 0.93 14.61 19.97
C GLN A 103 0.23 14.49 18.60
N ASN A 104 0.87 14.98 17.54
CA ASN A 104 0.33 14.86 16.18
C ASN A 104 0.29 13.39 15.73
N GLN A 105 1.32 12.61 16.03
CA GLN A 105 1.31 11.18 15.74
C GLN A 105 0.25 10.45 16.58
N GLU A 106 0.12 10.76 17.86
CA GLU A 106 -0.90 10.14 18.71
C GLU A 106 -2.31 10.41 18.17
N ALA A 107 -2.60 11.65 17.73
CA ALA A 107 -3.87 11.95 17.05
C ALA A 107 -4.07 11.10 15.79
N TYR A 108 -3.02 10.87 15.01
CA TYR A 108 -3.08 10.01 13.82
C TYR A 108 -3.32 8.54 14.16
N LEU A 109 -2.63 8.01 15.17
CA LEU A 109 -2.80 6.63 15.62
C LEU A 109 -4.22 6.42 16.18
N ARG A 110 -4.78 7.41 16.89
CA ARG A 110 -6.18 7.42 17.28
C ARG A 110 -7.12 7.39 16.08
N ALA A 111 -6.87 8.19 15.04
CA ALA A 111 -7.66 8.16 13.81
C ALA A 111 -7.62 6.79 13.14
N LEU A 112 -6.44 6.18 12.99
CA LEU A 112 -6.30 4.82 12.47
C LEU A 112 -7.04 3.79 13.35
N GLY A 113 -7.02 3.97 14.67
CA GLY A 113 -7.77 3.12 15.60
C GLY A 113 -9.30 3.17 15.46
N THR A 114 -9.85 4.13 14.72
CA THR A 114 -11.29 4.16 14.39
C THR A 114 -11.67 3.23 13.23
N LEU A 115 -10.68 2.73 12.47
CA LEU A 115 -10.89 1.89 11.30
C LEU A 115 -10.85 0.41 11.71
N GLN A 116 -11.95 -0.31 11.51
CA GLN A 116 -12.07 -1.71 11.95
C GLN A 116 -11.16 -2.66 11.17
N THR A 117 -10.84 -2.34 9.91
CA THR A 117 -9.92 -3.18 9.13
C THR A 117 -8.46 -2.91 9.45
N VAL A 118 -8.15 -1.85 10.22
CA VAL A 118 -6.77 -1.46 10.54
C VAL A 118 -6.37 -1.99 11.91
N SER A 119 -5.22 -2.67 11.96
CA SER A 119 -4.57 -3.07 13.20
C SER A 119 -3.22 -2.37 13.35
N LEU A 120 -2.93 -1.85 14.55
CA LEU A 120 -1.71 -1.10 14.85
C LEU A 120 -0.68 -2.01 15.53
N HIS A 121 0.53 -2.04 14.98
CA HIS A 121 1.64 -2.85 15.49
C HIS A 121 2.80 -1.93 15.84
N PHE A 122 3.24 -1.97 17.10
CA PHE A 122 4.22 -1.02 17.63
C PHE A 122 5.59 -1.66 17.86
N GLY A 123 6.61 -1.17 17.15
CA GLY A 123 8.01 -1.42 17.47
C GLY A 123 8.47 -0.68 18.73
N THR A 124 9.71 -0.94 19.14
CA THR A 124 10.30 -0.31 20.33
C THR A 124 11.39 0.69 19.94
N PHE A 125 11.52 1.79 20.69
CA PHE A 125 12.65 2.72 20.52
C PHE A 125 13.73 2.45 21.56
N ARG A 126 14.96 2.21 21.09
CA ARG A 126 16.15 2.11 21.93
C ARG A 126 16.97 3.40 21.79
N ALA A 127 17.28 4.01 22.94
CA ALA A 127 18.14 5.19 22.99
C ALA A 127 19.46 4.79 23.66
N ASP A 128 20.51 4.60 22.86
CA ASP A 128 21.83 4.26 23.37
C ASP A 128 22.73 5.50 23.40
N LYS A 129 23.49 5.66 24.48
CA LYS A 129 24.58 6.64 24.56
C LYS A 129 25.84 5.95 24.03
N ARG A 130 26.41 6.43 22.93
CA ARG A 130 27.62 5.85 22.32
C ARG A 130 28.61 6.94 21.94
N TRP A 131 29.89 6.63 22.00
CA TRP A 131 30.94 7.48 21.45
C TRP A 131 31.08 7.21 19.95
N MET A 132 30.82 8.22 19.12
CA MET A 132 30.97 8.13 17.66
C MET A 132 32.00 9.15 17.18
N ALA A 133 32.75 8.80 16.14
CA ALA A 133 33.66 9.74 15.50
C ALA A 133 32.86 10.91 14.89
N VAL A 134 33.44 12.11 14.93
CA VAL A 134 32.86 13.28 14.25
C VAL A 134 32.89 13.11 12.73
N SER A 135 32.00 13.82 12.03
CA SER A 135 31.94 13.85 10.57
C SER A 135 31.84 15.31 10.11
N PRO A 136 32.79 15.84 9.30
CA PRO A 136 33.98 15.16 8.73
C PRO A 136 34.93 14.56 9.79
N LEU A 137 35.73 13.57 9.39
CA LEU A 137 36.63 12.87 10.31
C LEU A 137 37.73 13.83 10.78
N GLU A 138 37.80 14.06 12.08
CA GLU A 138 38.84 14.85 12.73
C GLU A 138 39.68 13.94 13.63
N PHE A 139 40.96 14.25 13.79
CA PHE A 139 41.88 13.52 14.65
C PHE A 139 42.34 14.42 15.80
N ASP A 140 42.59 13.84 16.97
CA ASP A 140 43.17 14.54 18.10
C ASP A 140 44.70 14.63 18.01
N GLU A 141 45.35 15.25 19.01
CA GLU A 141 46.80 15.42 19.06
C GLU A 141 47.59 14.10 19.09
N ALA A 142 46.95 12.99 19.50
CA ALA A 142 47.52 11.65 19.50
C ALA A 142 47.34 10.93 18.15
N GLY A 143 46.66 11.55 17.18
CA GLY A 143 46.34 10.96 15.89
C GLY A 143 45.14 10.02 15.91
N GLU A 144 44.37 9.99 17.00
CA GLU A 144 43.17 9.16 17.13
C GLU A 144 41.91 9.90 16.66
N PRO A 145 40.92 9.23 16.06
CA PRO A 145 39.68 9.88 15.66
C PRO A 145 38.99 10.56 16.83
N ARG A 146 38.71 11.85 16.71
CA ARG A 146 37.96 12.62 17.72
C ARG A 146 36.55 12.06 17.83
N ARG A 147 36.17 11.64 19.05
CA ARG A 147 34.84 11.06 19.33
C ARG A 147 33.99 12.02 20.14
N VAL A 148 32.70 12.04 19.85
CA VAL A 148 31.68 12.77 20.61
C VAL A 148 30.66 11.79 21.17
N ARG A 149 30.13 12.11 22.36
CA ARG A 149 29.07 11.31 22.98
C ARG A 149 27.76 11.66 22.31
N VAL A 150 27.23 10.73 21.51
CA VAL A 150 25.95 10.88 20.86
C VAL A 150 24.87 10.10 21.59
N ARG A 151 23.66 10.64 21.59
CA ARG A 151 22.45 9.91 21.93
C ARG A 151 21.84 9.41 20.64
N LYS A 152 22.07 8.13 20.31
CA LYS A 152 21.49 7.51 19.11
C LYS A 152 20.12 6.93 19.48
N ILE A 153 19.07 7.49 18.91
CA ILE A 153 17.71 6.96 19.03
C ILE A 153 17.46 6.11 17.78
N GLU A 154 17.34 4.80 17.97
CA GLU A 154 17.04 3.86 16.92
C GLU A 154 15.67 3.24 17.18
N GLU A 155 14.86 3.19 16.13
CA GLU A 155 13.69 2.34 16.11
C GLU A 155 14.15 0.89 15.90
N LYS A 156 13.54 -0.04 16.63
CA LYS A 156 13.85 -1.46 16.55
C LYS A 156 12.57 -2.27 16.44
N GLY A 157 12.61 -3.22 15.50
CA GLY A 157 11.70 -4.35 15.45
C GLY A 157 10.43 -4.13 14.64
N THR A 158 10.16 -2.93 14.12
CA THR A 158 8.99 -2.72 13.25
C THR A 158 9.09 -3.56 11.98
N ASP A 159 10.26 -3.57 11.31
CA ASP A 159 10.47 -4.35 10.08
C ASP A 159 10.42 -5.86 10.34
N VAL A 160 11.05 -6.33 11.42
CA VAL A 160 11.04 -7.74 11.82
C VAL A 160 9.62 -8.19 12.15
N SER A 161 8.85 -7.37 12.88
CA SER A 161 7.46 -7.66 13.21
C SER A 161 6.59 -7.70 11.96
N LEU A 162 6.75 -6.74 11.04
CA LEU A 162 6.03 -6.72 9.77
C LEU A 162 6.30 -7.99 8.97
N ALA A 163 7.57 -8.34 8.76
CA ALA A 163 7.98 -9.54 8.04
C ALA A 163 7.40 -10.81 8.67
N ALA A 164 7.51 -10.94 10.00
CA ALA A 164 7.00 -12.10 10.73
C ALA A 164 5.48 -12.24 10.58
N HIS A 165 4.72 -11.17 10.79
CA HIS A 165 3.26 -11.19 10.61
C HIS A 165 2.88 -11.53 9.18
N MET A 166 3.54 -10.95 8.18
CA MET A 166 3.24 -11.21 6.77
C MET A 166 3.47 -12.67 6.39
N VAL A 167 4.56 -13.26 6.85
CA VAL A 167 4.85 -14.67 6.61
C VAL A 167 3.86 -15.58 7.35
N CYS A 168 3.58 -15.32 8.64
CA CYS A 168 2.63 -16.13 9.42
C CYS A 168 1.23 -16.09 8.81
N ASP A 169 0.69 -14.90 8.56
CA ASP A 169 -0.63 -14.72 7.95
C ASP A 169 -0.73 -15.44 6.59
N ALA A 170 0.36 -15.40 5.78
CA ALA A 170 0.41 -16.12 4.52
C ALA A 170 0.38 -17.63 4.68
N MET A 171 1.14 -18.17 5.65
CA MET A 171 1.12 -19.61 5.96
C MET A 171 -0.24 -20.07 6.48
N ASP A 172 -0.95 -19.20 7.18
CA ASP A 172 -2.30 -19.44 7.68
C ASP A 172 -3.37 -19.31 6.57
N GLY A 173 -3.01 -18.80 5.39
CA GLY A 173 -3.90 -18.73 4.23
C GLY A 173 -5.08 -17.77 4.39
N ILE A 174 -4.91 -16.68 5.15
CA ILE A 174 -6.04 -15.77 5.49
C ILE A 174 -6.50 -14.88 4.34
N ALA A 175 -5.74 -14.82 3.24
CA ALA A 175 -6.07 -14.11 2.01
C ALA A 175 -5.38 -14.70 0.78
N ASP A 176 -5.88 -14.32 -0.40
CA ASP A 176 -5.32 -14.73 -1.70
C ASP A 176 -4.04 -13.95 -2.04
N VAL A 177 -3.98 -12.67 -1.66
CA VAL A 177 -2.86 -11.77 -2.01
C VAL A 177 -2.36 -10.95 -0.82
N TYR A 178 -1.04 -10.91 -0.66
CA TYR A 178 -0.37 -10.18 0.43
C TYR A 178 0.38 -8.97 -0.13
N PHE A 179 -0.11 -7.77 0.19
CA PHE A 179 0.46 -6.51 -0.31
C PHE A 179 1.41 -5.87 0.70
N LEU A 180 2.64 -5.58 0.28
CA LEU A 180 3.58 -4.75 1.03
C LEU A 180 3.50 -3.29 0.55
N LEU A 181 3.13 -2.36 1.44
CA LEU A 181 3.30 -0.93 1.24
C LEU A 181 4.64 -0.49 1.82
N SER A 182 5.70 -0.68 1.04
CA SER A 182 7.06 -0.23 1.30
C SER A 182 7.87 -0.24 0.00
N ASN A 183 9.01 0.42 -0.02
CA ASN A 183 10.05 0.25 -1.04
C ASN A 183 11.39 -0.21 -0.43
N ASP A 184 11.35 -0.83 0.75
CA ASP A 184 12.54 -1.32 1.42
C ASP A 184 12.89 -2.74 0.95
N SER A 185 14.16 -2.95 0.61
CA SER A 185 14.67 -4.26 0.18
C SER A 185 14.82 -5.24 1.32
N ASP A 186 14.77 -4.80 2.57
CA ASP A 186 14.88 -5.67 3.74
C ASP A 186 13.72 -6.68 3.84
N PHE A 187 12.61 -6.44 3.13
CA PHE A 187 11.45 -7.35 3.07
C PHE A 187 11.52 -8.41 1.96
N VAL A 188 12.60 -8.45 1.16
CA VAL A 188 12.74 -9.38 0.02
C VAL A 188 12.57 -10.83 0.48
N ASP A 189 13.26 -11.24 1.54
CA ASP A 189 13.19 -12.63 2.02
C ASP A 189 11.80 -12.97 2.57
N ALA A 190 11.12 -12.02 3.21
CA ALA A 190 9.76 -12.24 3.71
C ALA A 190 8.77 -12.47 2.56
N LEU A 191 8.80 -11.63 1.52
CA LEU A 191 7.98 -11.80 0.32
C LEU A 191 8.31 -13.08 -0.44
N ARG A 192 9.60 -13.45 -0.51
CA ARG A 192 10.04 -14.71 -1.08
C ARG A 192 9.43 -15.90 -0.34
N LEU A 193 9.41 -15.88 1.00
CA LEU A 193 8.78 -16.94 1.80
C LEU A 193 7.27 -17.01 1.59
N VAL A 194 6.57 -15.86 1.54
CA VAL A 194 5.13 -15.81 1.22
C VAL A 194 4.85 -16.54 -0.11
N ARG A 195 5.64 -16.26 -1.14
CA ARG A 195 5.47 -16.93 -2.43
C ARG A 195 5.88 -18.39 -2.40
N GLU A 196 7.12 -18.70 -2.03
CA GLU A 196 7.72 -20.02 -2.22
C GLU A 196 7.18 -21.05 -1.22
N ARG A 197 6.81 -20.61 -0.01
CA ARG A 197 6.43 -21.51 1.08
C ARG A 197 4.94 -21.51 1.35
N ALA A 198 4.28 -20.35 1.30
CA ALA A 198 2.83 -20.29 1.43
C ALA A 198 2.09 -20.44 0.09
N GLY A 199 2.78 -20.32 -1.05
CA GLY A 199 2.15 -20.46 -2.36
C GLY A 199 1.20 -19.30 -2.72
N ALA A 200 1.31 -18.16 -2.04
CA ALA A 200 0.41 -17.03 -2.20
C ALA A 200 0.96 -15.96 -3.17
N GLU A 201 0.06 -15.17 -3.77
CA GLU A 201 0.44 -14.02 -4.58
C GLU A 201 0.98 -12.88 -3.72
N ILE A 202 1.93 -12.13 -4.26
CA ILE A 202 2.52 -10.97 -3.61
C ILE A 202 2.23 -9.69 -4.39
N GLY A 203 1.93 -8.63 -3.65
CA GLY A 203 1.71 -7.31 -4.20
C GLY A 203 2.65 -6.27 -3.60
N LEU A 204 3.06 -5.29 -4.40
CA LEU A 204 3.84 -4.14 -3.95
C LEU A 204 3.06 -2.85 -4.13
N ILE A 205 3.04 -2.02 -3.09
CA ILE A 205 2.55 -0.65 -3.13
C ILE A 205 3.73 0.27 -2.81
N VAL A 206 4.32 0.85 -3.85
CA VAL A 206 5.51 1.69 -3.73
C VAL A 206 5.10 3.09 -3.25
N PRO A 207 5.58 3.58 -2.09
CA PRO A 207 5.21 4.88 -1.53
C PRO A 207 5.89 6.08 -2.24
N THR A 208 6.16 5.95 -3.54
CA THR A 208 6.77 7.01 -4.37
C THR A 208 6.42 6.81 -5.84
N SER A 209 6.58 7.87 -6.63
CA SER A 209 6.55 7.80 -8.10
C SER A 209 7.81 7.17 -8.69
N ALA A 210 8.87 7.01 -7.88
CA ALA A 210 10.09 6.31 -8.31
C ALA A 210 9.80 4.81 -8.54
N PRO A 211 10.62 4.12 -9.34
CA PRO A 211 10.51 2.67 -9.50
C PRO A 211 10.63 1.94 -8.16
N ALA A 212 9.98 0.78 -8.09
CA ALA A 212 10.24 -0.17 -7.01
C ALA A 212 11.73 -0.56 -6.99
N ALA A 213 12.26 -0.90 -5.82
CA ALA A 213 13.61 -1.41 -5.68
C ALA A 213 13.79 -2.65 -6.56
N ARG A 214 14.93 -2.75 -7.26
CA ARG A 214 15.17 -3.83 -8.22
C ARG A 214 15.04 -5.21 -7.58
N SER A 215 15.58 -5.38 -6.38
CA SER A 215 15.49 -6.63 -5.63
C SER A 215 14.05 -7.05 -5.31
N LEU A 216 13.15 -6.09 -5.06
CA LEU A 216 11.72 -6.37 -4.88
C LEU A 216 11.05 -6.75 -6.21
N LEU A 217 11.48 -6.15 -7.34
CA LEU A 217 10.97 -6.49 -8.67
C LEU A 217 11.49 -7.81 -9.20
N ASP A 218 12.70 -8.23 -8.79
CA ASP A 218 13.28 -9.52 -9.17
C ASP A 218 12.45 -10.69 -8.61
N LEU A 219 11.69 -10.44 -7.54
CA LEU A 219 10.64 -11.35 -7.05
C LEU A 219 9.43 -11.41 -7.98
N ARG A 220 9.35 -10.68 -9.11
CA ARG A 220 8.24 -10.71 -10.07
C ARG A 220 6.85 -10.65 -9.43
N PRO A 221 6.53 -9.66 -8.57
CA PRO A 221 5.23 -9.56 -7.94
C PRO A 221 4.11 -9.48 -8.97
N GLU A 222 3.00 -10.16 -8.70
CA GLU A 222 1.82 -10.21 -9.57
C GLU A 222 1.19 -8.82 -9.70
N HIS A 223 1.28 -8.03 -8.64
CA HIS A 223 0.68 -6.71 -8.55
C HIS A 223 1.69 -5.66 -8.13
N VAL A 224 1.86 -4.60 -8.93
CA VAL A 224 2.61 -3.40 -8.54
C VAL A 224 1.70 -2.19 -8.64
N ARG A 225 1.69 -1.37 -7.59
CA ARG A 225 0.98 -0.09 -7.52
C ARG A 225 1.94 0.98 -7.04
N HIS A 226 1.72 2.21 -7.50
CA HIS A 226 2.47 3.37 -7.03
C HIS A 226 1.54 4.32 -6.29
N LEU A 227 1.99 4.79 -5.14
CA LEU A 227 1.29 5.78 -4.33
C LEU A 227 1.41 7.15 -4.98
N ARG A 228 0.46 7.47 -5.86
CA ARG A 228 0.42 8.76 -6.55
C ARG A 228 -0.09 9.86 -5.61
N PRO A 229 0.43 11.11 -5.71
CA PRO A 229 -0.01 12.23 -4.89
C PRO A 229 -1.52 12.45 -4.85
N GLY A 230 -2.21 12.31 -5.99
CA GLY A 230 -3.66 12.48 -6.06
C GLY A 230 -4.43 11.47 -5.22
N VAL A 231 -3.96 10.22 -5.14
CA VAL A 231 -4.59 9.17 -4.32
C VAL A 231 -4.40 9.50 -2.83
N VAL A 232 -3.21 9.94 -2.43
CA VAL A 232 -2.92 10.36 -1.04
C VAL A 232 -3.86 11.51 -0.63
N VAL A 233 -3.97 12.54 -1.47
CA VAL A 233 -4.82 13.71 -1.20
C VAL A 233 -6.31 13.34 -1.15
N ALA A 234 -6.75 12.39 -1.97
CA ALA A 234 -8.13 11.91 -2.00
C ALA A 234 -8.47 10.88 -0.91
N SER A 235 -7.49 10.52 -0.08
CA SER A 235 -7.63 9.51 0.99
C SER A 235 -7.32 10.12 2.37
N GLN A 236 -7.69 11.37 2.60
CA GLN A 236 -7.54 11.98 3.92
C GLN A 236 -8.78 11.68 4.78
N PHE A 237 -8.57 11.48 6.07
CA PHE A 237 -9.67 11.40 7.04
C PHE A 237 -10.46 12.72 7.08
N PRO A 238 -11.73 12.67 7.52
CA PRO A 238 -12.47 13.87 7.93
C PRO A 238 -11.70 14.72 8.95
N ARG A 239 -11.96 16.03 8.96
CA ARG A 239 -11.28 16.98 9.86
C ARG A 239 -11.52 16.69 11.35
N ARG A 240 -12.69 16.16 11.68
CA ARG A 240 -13.10 15.79 13.04
C ARG A 240 -13.49 14.32 13.03
N LEU A 241 -13.03 13.61 14.05
CA LEU A 241 -13.32 12.22 14.32
C LEU A 241 -13.75 12.09 15.78
N ALA A 242 -14.31 10.93 16.12
CA ALA A 242 -14.59 10.56 17.48
C ALA A 242 -14.22 9.09 17.69
N ASP A 243 -13.77 8.77 18.88
CA ASP A 243 -13.57 7.41 19.37
C ASP A 243 -14.22 7.26 20.75
N GLY A 244 -13.99 6.13 21.43
CA GLY A 244 -14.52 5.88 22.77
C GLY A 244 -14.03 6.88 23.85
N ALA A 245 -12.97 7.65 23.60
CA ALA A 245 -12.46 8.69 24.49
C ALA A 245 -12.98 10.11 24.14
N GLY A 246 -13.79 10.24 23.09
CA GLY A 246 -14.44 11.49 22.69
C GLY A 246 -13.94 12.08 21.36
N GLY A 247 -14.41 13.29 21.06
CA GLY A 247 -14.10 13.98 19.80
C GLY A 247 -12.66 14.49 19.74
N PHE A 248 -12.02 14.35 18.58
CA PHE A 248 -10.70 14.89 18.29
C PHE A 248 -10.62 15.40 16.84
N SER A 249 -9.55 16.12 16.51
CA SER A 249 -9.42 16.75 15.19
C SER A 249 -8.03 16.59 14.60
N CYS A 250 -7.99 16.69 13.27
CA CYS A 250 -6.75 16.77 12.50
C CYS A 250 -5.83 17.87 13.09
N PRO A 251 -4.56 17.55 13.38
CA PRO A 251 -3.58 18.52 13.86
C PRO A 251 -3.56 19.78 13.00
N ALA A 252 -3.52 20.95 13.62
CA ALA A 252 -3.61 22.24 12.91
C ALA A 252 -2.59 22.37 11.77
N LYS A 253 -1.36 21.88 11.99
CA LYS A 253 -0.28 21.88 11.01
C LYS A 253 -0.57 21.04 9.77
N TRP A 254 -1.40 20.00 9.89
CA TRP A 254 -1.74 19.07 8.80
C TRP A 254 -3.03 19.44 8.08
N ARG A 255 -3.70 20.52 8.51
CA ARG A 255 -4.92 20.98 7.86
C ARG A 255 -4.57 21.53 6.49
N ARG A 256 -5.32 21.11 5.48
CA ARG A 256 -5.31 21.78 4.18
C ARG A 256 -5.93 23.16 4.32
N THR A 257 -5.23 24.17 3.83
CA THR A 257 -5.85 25.44 3.47
C THR A 257 -6.73 25.14 2.27
N GLU A 258 -8.05 25.12 2.45
CA GLU A 258 -8.96 25.15 1.32
C GLU A 258 -8.68 26.46 0.56
N ALA A 259 -8.32 26.35 -0.72
CA ALA A 259 -8.31 27.53 -1.58
C ALA A 259 -9.73 28.12 -1.56
N PRO A 260 -9.89 29.46 -1.44
CA PRO A 260 -11.22 30.04 -1.47
C PRO A 260 -11.91 29.58 -2.76
N LEU A 261 -13.14 29.10 -2.63
CA LEU A 261 -14.03 28.85 -3.76
C LEU A 261 -13.94 30.09 -4.64
N ARG A 262 -13.45 29.96 -5.88
CA ARG A 262 -13.48 31.07 -6.83
C ARG A 262 -14.96 31.43 -6.96
N GLY A 263 -15.30 32.57 -6.36
CA GLY A 263 -16.65 33.10 -6.37
C GLY A 263 -17.16 33.12 -7.80
N GLU A 264 -18.40 32.69 -7.95
CA GLU A 264 -19.21 32.91 -9.13
C GLU A 264 -19.01 34.36 -9.57
N GLY A 265 -18.33 34.54 -10.70
CA GLY A 265 -18.21 35.84 -11.32
C GLY A 265 -19.61 36.28 -11.70
N LEU A 266 -20.08 37.33 -11.02
CA LEU A 266 -21.20 38.15 -11.47
C LEU A 266 -21.04 38.41 -12.96
N ARG A 267 -21.98 37.91 -13.76
CA ARG A 267 -22.24 38.46 -15.09
C ARG A 267 -22.86 39.84 -14.86
N ALA A 268 -22.08 40.89 -15.00
CA ALA A 268 -22.60 42.21 -15.27
C ALA A 268 -22.80 42.31 -16.79
N GLY A 269 -24.02 42.69 -17.18
CA GLY A 269 -24.43 42.95 -18.56
C GLY A 269 -23.96 44.29 -19.09
#